data_AF-A0A950IN42-F1
#
_entry.id   AF-A0A950IN42-F1
#
_cell.length_a   1.000
_cell.length_b   1.000
_cell.length_c   1.000
_cell.angle_alpha   90.00
_cell.angle_beta   90.00
_cell.angle_gamma   90.00
#
_symmetry.space_group_name_H-M   'P 1'
#
loop_
_entity.id
_entity.type
_entity.pdbx_description
1 polymer ?
#
loop_
_entity_poly.entity_id
_entity_poly.type
_entity_poly.pdbx_seq_one_letter_code
_entity_poly.pdbx_strand_id
1 'polypeptide(L)'
;MAKKAAVRERDVVGLVAAFNADREAERVEMKYRLIADNPFAFLRGTCHLFYQDFPADRLLNSAPPGWICGDLHLENFGTYKGDNRLSYFDLNDFDEAVLAPASWELSRFLVSVLVAADTLKVRPAEAIALCHCFLDAYAENLGEGKARWVERLTAEGMVRDLLRDLRLRERPAYLDRRTDIRKGKRKLRLDGIKALPVDDAQRKKVKDFMAEYAETQPAPDFFRVVDVARRIAGTGSLGLERYSILVRGRGGLDGNFLLDLKLAPGSALAPYVPTAQPEWQTEAERVVAVQKRVQAISPAFLSAVSIGKRSYVLKELLPQQDRLSLDLWNGKLRRLESVMRTMGGIVA
;
A
#
# COMPACT_ATOMS: atom_id res chain seq x y z
N MET A 1 -5.41 -35.75 21.86
CA MET A 1 -5.67 -34.46 22.55
C MET A 1 -4.55 -33.50 22.19
N ALA A 2 -4.80 -32.50 21.35
CA ALA A 2 -3.81 -31.48 21.04
C ALA A 2 -3.56 -30.66 22.32
N LYS A 3 -2.30 -30.61 22.79
CA LYS A 3 -1.90 -29.65 23.82
C LYS A 3 -2.29 -28.26 23.31
N LYS A 4 -3.25 -27.60 23.95
CA LYS A 4 -3.47 -26.15 23.79
C LYS A 4 -2.08 -25.53 23.97
N ALA A 5 -1.53 -24.95 22.90
CA ALA A 5 -0.32 -24.16 23.02
C ALA A 5 -0.59 -23.12 24.11
N ALA A 6 0.25 -23.07 25.14
CA ALA A 6 0.14 -22.06 26.17
C ALA A 6 0.20 -20.72 25.46
N VAL A 7 -0.92 -19.97 25.45
CA VAL A 7 -0.92 -18.58 25.01
C VAL A 7 0.02 -17.90 25.99
N ARG A 8 1.24 -17.57 25.56
CA ARG A 8 2.12 -16.71 26.35
C ARG A 8 1.31 -15.47 26.67
N GLU A 9 1.14 -15.16 27.96
CA GLU A 9 0.62 -13.85 28.37
C GLU A 9 1.56 -12.80 27.79
N ARG A 10 1.16 -12.23 26.65
CA ARG A 10 1.89 -11.22 25.90
C ARG A 10 1.09 -9.95 26.01
N ASP A 11 1.74 -8.88 26.45
CA ASP A 11 1.15 -7.55 26.44
C ASP A 11 1.09 -7.01 25.01
N VAL A 12 0.08 -7.46 24.26
CA VAL A 12 -0.16 -7.03 22.87
C VAL A 12 -0.41 -5.54 22.81
N VAL A 13 -1.10 -4.97 23.80
CA VAL A 13 -1.39 -3.54 23.87
C VAL A 13 -0.11 -2.74 24.03
N GLY A 14 0.76 -3.14 24.96
CA GLY A 14 2.07 -2.51 25.18
C GLY A 14 2.97 -2.59 23.95
N LEU A 15 2.96 -3.70 23.21
CA LEU A 15 3.76 -3.83 21.98
C LEU A 15 3.24 -2.93 20.86
N VAL A 16 1.92 -2.85 20.69
CA VAL A 16 1.31 -1.91 19.74
C VAL A 16 1.58 -0.47 20.15
N ALA A 17 1.56 -0.15 21.45
CA ALA A 17 1.92 1.17 21.96
C ALA A 17 3.39 1.51 21.65
N ALA A 18 4.31 0.61 21.98
CA ALA A 18 5.74 0.79 21.75
C ALA A 18 6.06 1.00 20.26
N PHE A 19 5.46 0.23 19.35
CA PHE A 19 5.66 0.37 17.91
C PHE A 19 5.19 1.73 17.34
N ASN A 20 4.26 2.40 18.02
CA ASN A 20 3.71 3.69 17.58
C ASN A 20 4.19 4.88 18.43
N ALA A 21 5.16 4.69 19.34
CA ALA A 21 5.57 5.71 20.31
C ALA A 21 6.04 7.03 19.67
N ASP A 22 6.73 6.97 18.54
CA ASP A 22 7.28 8.15 17.84
C ASP A 22 6.28 8.84 16.88
N ARG A 23 5.00 8.46 16.93
CA ARG A 23 3.97 8.93 16.00
C ARG A 23 3.05 9.96 16.65
N GLU A 24 2.37 10.75 15.82
CA GLU A 24 1.41 11.76 16.31
C GLU A 24 0.24 11.12 17.09
N ALA A 25 0.10 11.49 18.36
CA ALA A 25 -0.82 10.87 19.32
C ALA A 25 -2.28 10.77 18.84
N GLU A 26 -2.86 11.86 18.32
CA GLU A 26 -4.25 11.86 17.83
C GLU A 26 -4.47 10.85 16.68
N ARG A 27 -3.45 10.63 15.85
CA ARG A 27 -3.54 9.69 14.73
C ARG A 27 -3.30 8.26 15.18
N VAL A 28 -2.48 8.07 16.20
CA VAL A 28 -2.33 6.78 16.87
C VAL A 28 -3.64 6.35 17.52
N GLU A 29 -4.36 7.27 18.17
CA GLU A 29 -5.69 6.97 18.73
C GLU A 29 -6.69 6.58 17.63
N MET A 30 -6.70 7.32 16.52
CA MET A 30 -7.50 6.95 15.34
C MET A 30 -7.11 5.56 14.80
N LYS A 31 -5.82 5.24 14.73
CA LYS A 31 -5.33 3.92 14.34
C LYS A 31 -5.86 2.85 15.28
N TYR A 32 -5.85 3.07 16.59
CA TYR A 32 -6.35 2.11 17.58
C TYR A 32 -7.84 1.82 17.39
N ARG A 33 -8.65 2.84 17.13
CA ARG A 33 -10.07 2.64 16.79
C ARG A 33 -10.25 1.82 15.51
N LEU A 34 -9.45 2.07 14.48
CA LEU A 34 -9.52 1.33 13.21
C LEU A 34 -9.07 -0.12 13.34
N ILE A 35 -7.99 -0.41 14.07
CA ILE A 35 -7.51 -1.79 14.24
C ILE A 35 -8.37 -2.60 15.21
N ALA A 36 -9.14 -1.93 16.08
CA ALA A 36 -10.10 -2.58 16.97
C ALA A 36 -11.42 -2.98 16.28
N ASP A 37 -11.65 -2.53 15.05
CA ASP A 37 -12.91 -2.77 14.32
C ASP A 37 -13.17 -4.27 14.09
N ASN A 38 -12.17 -5.01 13.62
CA ASN A 38 -12.27 -6.45 13.39
C ASN A 38 -10.88 -7.11 13.31
N PRO A 39 -10.78 -8.46 13.42
CA PRO A 39 -9.50 -9.18 13.39
C PRO A 39 -8.65 -8.92 12.12
N PHE A 40 -9.28 -8.71 10.96
CA PHE A 40 -8.56 -8.43 9.72
C PHE A 40 -8.00 -7.00 9.68
N ALA A 41 -8.71 -6.03 10.24
CA ALA A 41 -8.20 -4.68 10.45
C ALA A 41 -7.03 -4.67 11.45
N PHE A 42 -7.12 -5.46 12.52
CA PHE A 42 -6.01 -5.68 13.46
C PHE A 42 -4.79 -6.21 12.73
N LEU A 43 -4.93 -7.33 12.02
CA LEU A 43 -3.86 -7.99 11.28
C LEU A 43 -3.12 -7.03 10.33
N ARG A 44 -3.83 -6.19 9.56
CA ARG A 44 -3.19 -5.22 8.63
C ARG A 44 -2.56 -4.04 9.36
N GLY A 45 -3.08 -3.66 10.53
CA GLY A 45 -2.62 -2.50 11.27
C GLY A 45 -1.39 -2.77 12.14
N THR A 46 -1.07 -4.04 12.36
CA THR A 46 -0.04 -4.52 13.27
C THR A 46 0.92 -5.53 12.62
N CYS A 47 1.40 -5.23 11.40
CA CYS A 47 2.33 -6.09 10.65
C CYS A 47 3.51 -6.62 11.49
N HIS A 48 4.13 -5.75 12.30
CA HIS A 48 5.21 -6.12 13.23
C HIS A 48 4.87 -7.30 14.16
N LEU A 49 3.62 -7.42 14.65
CA LEU A 49 3.23 -8.52 15.52
C LEU A 49 3.23 -9.86 14.77
N PHE A 50 2.81 -9.87 13.50
CA PHE A 50 2.80 -11.07 12.67
C PHE A 50 4.20 -11.67 12.55
N TYR A 51 5.21 -10.83 12.29
CA TYR A 51 6.59 -11.29 12.15
C TYR A 51 7.26 -11.63 13.47
N GLN A 52 6.87 -10.95 14.56
CA GLN A 52 7.30 -11.35 15.90
C GLN A 52 6.76 -12.74 16.30
N ASP A 53 5.56 -13.11 15.83
CA ASP A 53 4.96 -14.42 16.08
C ASP A 53 5.27 -15.45 14.98
N PHE A 54 5.96 -15.03 13.91
CA PHE A 54 6.23 -15.91 12.78
C PHE A 54 7.17 -17.03 13.24
N PRO A 55 6.84 -18.30 12.95
CA PRO A 55 7.54 -19.41 13.57
C PRO A 55 8.99 -19.50 13.07
N ALA A 56 9.96 -19.34 13.98
CA ALA A 56 11.39 -19.36 13.69
C ALA A 56 11.91 -20.72 13.16
N ASP A 57 11.32 -21.83 13.61
CA ASP A 57 11.80 -23.19 13.33
C ASP A 57 10.86 -23.98 12.41
N ARG A 58 10.62 -23.49 11.19
CA ARG A 58 9.75 -24.18 10.22
C ARG A 58 10.31 -24.21 8.81
N LEU A 59 9.84 -25.21 8.05
CA LEU A 59 10.00 -25.34 6.59
C LEU A 59 9.64 -24.05 5.84
N LEU A 60 8.78 -23.20 6.42
CA LEU A 60 8.49 -21.90 5.86
C LEU A 60 9.78 -21.05 5.71
N ASN A 61 10.73 -21.10 6.63
CA ASN A 61 11.94 -20.28 6.55
C ASN A 61 12.98 -20.82 5.55
N SER A 62 12.78 -22.01 4.99
CA SER A 62 13.71 -22.61 4.01
C SER A 62 13.35 -22.35 2.55
N ALA A 63 12.29 -21.59 2.28
CA ALA A 63 11.97 -21.21 0.91
C ALA A 63 13.09 -20.32 0.33
N PRO A 64 13.37 -20.39 -0.99
CA PRO A 64 14.31 -19.48 -1.63
C PRO A 64 13.95 -18.02 -1.35
N PRO A 65 14.95 -17.14 -1.17
CA PRO A 65 14.69 -15.74 -0.98
C PRO A 65 14.05 -15.12 -2.23
N GLY A 66 13.00 -14.35 -2.03
CA GLY A 66 12.32 -13.55 -3.05
C GLY A 66 12.14 -12.11 -2.55
N TRP A 67 11.95 -11.19 -3.50
CA TRP A 67 11.54 -9.83 -3.17
C TRP A 67 10.08 -9.85 -2.76
N ILE A 68 9.80 -9.60 -1.49
CA ILE A 68 8.44 -9.59 -0.95
C ILE A 68 7.98 -8.16 -0.65
N CYS A 69 6.67 -7.88 -0.71
CA CYS A 69 6.14 -6.59 -0.25
C CYS A 69 6.10 -6.50 1.28
N GLY A 70 6.16 -7.63 1.99
CA GLY A 70 6.29 -7.73 3.44
C GLY A 70 4.98 -7.58 4.24
N ASP A 71 3.96 -6.89 3.72
CA ASP A 71 2.65 -6.79 4.37
C ASP A 71 1.52 -7.26 3.46
N LEU A 72 1.74 -8.39 2.78
CA LEU A 72 0.77 -8.91 1.82
C LEU A 72 -0.53 -9.35 2.49
N HIS A 73 -1.64 -8.76 2.09
CA HIS A 73 -2.97 -9.12 2.56
C HIS A 73 -4.01 -8.85 1.47
N LEU A 74 -5.24 -9.35 1.66
CA LEU A 74 -6.36 -9.17 0.72
C LEU A 74 -6.55 -7.74 0.19
N GLU A 75 -6.40 -6.74 1.05
CA GLU A 75 -6.53 -5.32 0.69
C GLU A 75 -5.21 -4.63 0.23
N ASN A 76 -4.11 -5.36 0.09
CA ASN A 76 -2.84 -4.80 -0.40
C ASN A 76 -2.81 -4.75 -1.93
N PHE A 77 -3.90 -5.13 -2.59
CA PHE A 77 -4.05 -5.02 -4.04
C PHE A 77 -4.92 -3.83 -4.40
N GLY A 78 -4.68 -3.29 -5.58
CA GLY A 78 -5.54 -2.29 -6.16
C GLY A 78 -4.94 -1.74 -7.43
N THR A 79 -5.38 -0.56 -7.81
CA THR A 79 -5.12 -0.04 -9.13
C THR A 79 -4.21 1.17 -9.11
N TYR A 80 -3.47 1.36 -10.19
CA TYR A 80 -2.71 2.58 -10.46
C TYR A 80 -2.52 2.74 -11.96
N LYS A 81 -1.95 3.88 -12.35
CA LYS A 81 -1.59 4.17 -13.73
C LYS A 81 -0.07 4.03 -13.90
N GLY A 82 0.33 3.19 -14.86
CA GLY A 82 1.73 3.05 -15.25
C GLY A 82 2.25 4.30 -15.97
N ASP A 83 3.57 4.38 -16.14
CA ASP A 83 4.24 5.41 -16.93
C ASP A 83 3.81 5.41 -18.42
N ASN A 84 3.40 4.25 -18.93
CA ASN A 84 2.80 4.04 -20.25
C ASN A 84 1.32 4.46 -20.35
N ARG A 85 0.77 5.06 -19.30
CA ARG A 85 -0.61 5.58 -19.20
C ARG A 85 -1.73 4.53 -19.18
N LEU A 86 -1.41 3.24 -19.09
CA LEU A 86 -2.40 2.19 -18.87
C LEU A 86 -2.70 2.02 -17.38
N SER A 87 -3.87 1.46 -17.07
CA SER A 87 -4.26 1.17 -15.69
C SER A 87 -4.04 -0.31 -15.39
N TYR A 88 -3.37 -0.57 -14.27
CA TYR A 88 -3.00 -1.90 -13.82
C TYR A 88 -3.69 -2.22 -12.50
N PHE A 89 -3.89 -3.50 -12.24
CA PHE A 89 -4.22 -4.05 -10.93
C PHE A 89 -3.04 -4.88 -10.41
N ASP A 90 -2.48 -4.49 -9.27
CA ASP A 90 -1.26 -5.09 -8.70
C ASP A 90 -1.18 -4.74 -7.19
N LEU A 91 -0.07 -5.06 -6.53
CA LEU A 91 0.27 -4.68 -5.16
C LEU A 91 0.36 -3.15 -4.99
N ASN A 92 -0.06 -2.64 -3.84
CA ASN A 92 -0.21 -1.20 -3.58
C ASN A 92 0.79 -0.62 -2.57
N ASP A 93 1.21 -1.43 -1.60
CA ASP A 93 2.07 -1.00 -0.50
C ASP A 93 3.31 -1.89 -0.39
N PHE A 94 4.45 -1.23 -0.25
CA PHE A 94 5.79 -1.81 -0.23
C PHE A 94 6.63 -1.24 0.93
N ASP A 95 6.01 -0.55 1.91
CA ASP A 95 6.71 0.01 3.07
C ASP A 95 7.57 -1.07 3.78
N GLU A 96 7.05 -2.29 3.83
CA GLU A 96 7.63 -3.44 4.52
C GLU A 96 8.53 -4.31 3.64
N ALA A 97 8.77 -3.89 2.39
CA ALA A 97 9.36 -4.73 1.36
C ALA A 97 10.85 -5.07 1.57
N VAL A 98 11.20 -6.35 1.53
CA VAL A 98 12.54 -6.86 1.86
C VAL A 98 12.86 -8.11 1.02
N LEU A 99 14.12 -8.51 0.98
CA LEU A 99 14.51 -9.84 0.49
C LEU A 99 14.31 -10.84 1.63
N ALA A 100 13.41 -11.80 1.48
CA ALA A 100 13.11 -12.79 2.53
C ALA A 100 12.61 -14.10 1.91
N PRO A 101 12.52 -15.22 2.66
CA PRO A 101 11.94 -16.45 2.14
C PRO A 101 10.55 -16.20 1.53
N ALA A 102 10.34 -16.57 0.26
CA ALA A 102 9.11 -16.21 -0.48
C ALA A 102 7.82 -16.72 0.19
N SER A 103 7.92 -17.83 0.93
CA SER A 103 6.86 -18.39 1.77
C SER A 103 6.34 -17.45 2.86
N TRP A 104 7.10 -16.44 3.30
CA TRP A 104 6.67 -15.47 4.31
C TRP A 104 5.48 -14.65 3.80
N GLU A 105 5.59 -14.20 2.55
CA GLU A 105 4.56 -13.44 1.87
C GLU A 105 3.31 -14.28 1.59
N LEU A 106 3.50 -15.53 1.13
CA LEU A 106 2.40 -16.49 0.96
C LEU A 106 1.69 -16.74 2.30
N SER A 107 2.44 -17.01 3.37
CA SER A 107 1.89 -17.27 4.70
C SER A 107 1.09 -16.06 5.21
N ARG A 108 1.64 -14.85 5.05
CA ARG A 108 1.00 -13.59 5.44
C ARG A 108 -0.33 -13.42 4.71
N PHE A 109 -0.37 -13.67 3.40
CA PHE A 109 -1.58 -13.57 2.60
C PHE A 109 -2.63 -14.60 3.01
N LEU A 110 -2.27 -15.88 3.14
CA LEU A 110 -3.21 -16.95 3.51
C LEU A 110 -3.80 -16.72 4.90
N VAL A 111 -2.99 -16.29 5.87
CA VAL A 111 -3.49 -15.88 7.20
C VAL A 111 -4.48 -14.73 7.06
N SER A 112 -4.22 -13.77 6.16
CA SER A 112 -5.15 -12.68 5.90
C SER A 112 -6.51 -13.15 5.37
N VAL A 113 -6.55 -14.17 4.50
CA VAL A 113 -7.79 -14.77 3.99
C VAL A 113 -8.56 -15.46 5.11
N LEU A 114 -7.88 -16.26 5.93
CA LEU A 114 -8.49 -16.99 7.04
C LEU A 114 -9.05 -16.04 8.12
N VAL A 115 -8.29 -14.99 8.46
CA VAL A 115 -8.71 -13.99 9.46
C VAL A 115 -9.85 -13.12 8.92
N ALA A 116 -9.91 -12.86 7.62
CA ALA A 116 -10.98 -12.10 6.99
C ALA A 116 -12.28 -12.90 6.78
N ALA A 117 -12.31 -14.20 7.08
CA ALA A 117 -13.46 -15.07 6.78
C ALA A 117 -14.78 -14.52 7.35
N ASP A 118 -14.75 -14.05 8.60
CA ASP A 118 -15.92 -13.47 9.28
C ASP A 118 -16.35 -12.15 8.63
N THR A 119 -15.41 -11.22 8.41
CA THR A 119 -15.66 -9.94 7.72
C THR A 119 -16.24 -10.13 6.33
N LEU A 120 -15.74 -11.13 5.58
CA LEU A 120 -16.22 -11.48 4.24
C LEU A 120 -17.51 -12.29 4.26
N LYS A 121 -17.95 -12.77 5.44
CA LYS A 121 -19.12 -13.63 5.65
C LYS A 121 -19.02 -14.94 4.85
N VAL A 122 -17.83 -15.52 4.79
CA VAL A 122 -17.59 -16.84 4.19
C VAL A 122 -17.35 -17.89 5.27
N ARG A 123 -17.76 -19.12 5.00
CA ARG A 123 -17.57 -20.25 5.92
C ARG A 123 -16.08 -20.62 6.00
N PRO A 124 -15.60 -21.22 7.10
CA PRO A 124 -14.20 -21.64 7.21
C PRO A 124 -13.71 -22.53 6.06
N ALA A 125 -14.56 -23.47 5.59
CA ALA A 125 -14.23 -24.32 4.45
C ALA A 125 -14.09 -23.53 3.12
N GLU A 126 -14.87 -22.46 2.96
CA GLU A 126 -14.78 -21.58 1.78
C GLU A 126 -13.53 -20.72 1.85
N ALA A 127 -13.15 -20.21 3.02
CA ALA A 127 -11.89 -19.49 3.21
C ALA A 127 -10.67 -20.38 2.88
N ILE A 128 -10.70 -21.66 3.28
CA ILE A 128 -9.67 -22.64 2.90
C ILE A 128 -9.67 -22.86 1.38
N ALA A 129 -10.83 -22.99 0.74
CA ALA A 129 -10.91 -23.11 -0.72
C ALA A 129 -10.34 -21.88 -1.44
N LEU A 130 -10.57 -20.68 -0.93
CA LEU A 130 -9.98 -19.43 -1.44
C LEU A 130 -8.45 -19.42 -1.31
N CYS A 131 -7.92 -19.90 -0.17
CA CYS A 131 -6.48 -20.11 0.01
C CYS A 131 -5.89 -21.06 -1.03
N HIS A 132 -6.57 -22.19 -1.31
CA HIS A 132 -6.14 -23.11 -2.37
C HIS A 132 -6.19 -22.46 -3.75
N CYS A 133 -7.27 -21.75 -4.09
CA CYS A 133 -7.36 -21.03 -5.36
C CYS A 133 -6.21 -20.03 -5.59
N PHE A 134 -5.79 -19.33 -4.54
CA PHE A 134 -4.62 -18.45 -4.59
C PHE A 134 -3.32 -19.24 -4.81
N LEU A 135 -3.08 -20.29 -4.03
CA LEU A 135 -1.86 -21.10 -4.13
C LEU A 135 -1.75 -21.86 -5.46
N ASP A 136 -2.85 -22.39 -5.97
CA ASP A 136 -2.90 -23.09 -7.25
C ASP A 136 -2.52 -22.12 -8.37
N ALA A 137 -3.12 -20.93 -8.41
CA ALA A 137 -2.77 -19.90 -9.38
C ALA A 137 -1.33 -19.42 -9.24
N TYR A 138 -0.84 -19.26 -8.01
CA TYR A 138 0.56 -18.92 -7.75
C TYR A 138 1.51 -19.98 -8.33
N ALA A 139 1.29 -21.25 -8.00
CA ALA A 139 2.14 -22.35 -8.45
C ALA A 139 2.06 -22.56 -9.98
N GLU A 140 0.87 -22.45 -10.57
CA GLU A 140 0.65 -22.51 -12.03
C GLU A 140 1.48 -21.43 -12.74
N ASN A 141 1.40 -20.16 -12.30
CA ASN A 141 2.11 -19.05 -12.93
C ASN A 141 3.62 -19.11 -12.69
N LEU A 142 4.05 -19.50 -11.49
CA LEU A 142 5.46 -19.66 -11.18
C LEU A 142 6.09 -20.76 -12.06
N GLY A 143 5.37 -21.85 -12.31
CA GLY A 143 5.79 -22.93 -13.20
C GLY A 143 5.96 -22.52 -14.67
N GLU A 144 5.24 -21.49 -15.12
CA GLU A 144 5.45 -20.92 -16.45
C GLU A 144 6.71 -20.03 -16.56
N GLY A 145 7.22 -19.54 -15.41
CA GLY A 145 8.43 -18.73 -15.33
C GLY A 145 8.31 -17.36 -16.00
N LYS A 146 7.10 -16.80 -16.10
CA LYS A 146 6.83 -15.51 -16.75
C LYS A 146 6.02 -14.60 -15.84
N ALA A 147 6.57 -13.42 -15.56
CA ALA A 147 5.82 -12.36 -14.90
C ALA A 147 4.59 -11.96 -15.73
N ARG A 148 3.46 -11.81 -15.07
CA ARG A 148 2.21 -11.34 -15.69
C ARG A 148 1.81 -9.99 -15.11
N TRP A 149 0.99 -9.26 -15.86
CA TRP A 149 0.35 -8.04 -15.39
C TRP A 149 -1.14 -8.09 -15.66
N VAL A 150 -1.92 -7.48 -14.78
CA VAL A 150 -3.37 -7.42 -14.91
C VAL A 150 -3.75 -6.02 -15.35
N GLU A 151 -4.13 -5.92 -16.62
CA GLU A 151 -4.69 -4.71 -17.21
C GLU A 151 -6.09 -5.04 -17.75
N ARG A 152 -6.78 -4.06 -18.33
CA ARG A 152 -8.22 -4.20 -18.61
C ARG A 152 -8.55 -5.38 -19.53
N LEU A 153 -7.69 -5.68 -20.51
CA LEU A 153 -7.92 -6.77 -21.46
C LEU A 153 -7.61 -8.15 -20.86
N THR A 154 -6.72 -8.23 -19.87
CA THR A 154 -6.33 -9.48 -19.20
C THR A 154 -7.10 -9.74 -17.91
N ALA A 155 -7.78 -8.72 -17.37
CA ALA A 155 -8.55 -8.83 -16.14
C ALA A 155 -9.87 -9.56 -16.34
N GLU A 156 -10.27 -10.29 -15.29
CA GLU A 156 -11.53 -11.02 -15.21
C GLU A 156 -12.35 -10.60 -13.98
N GLY A 157 -13.61 -11.04 -13.95
CA GLY A 157 -14.48 -10.91 -12.78
C GLY A 157 -14.52 -9.51 -12.18
N MET A 158 -14.37 -9.44 -10.85
CA MET A 158 -14.43 -8.19 -10.09
C MET A 158 -13.29 -7.22 -10.42
N VAL A 159 -12.11 -7.73 -10.80
CA VAL A 159 -10.96 -6.89 -11.17
C VAL A 159 -11.23 -6.19 -12.50
N ARG A 160 -11.86 -6.88 -13.45
CA ARG A 160 -12.31 -6.28 -14.72
C ARG A 160 -13.37 -5.21 -14.49
N ASP A 161 -14.33 -5.47 -13.60
CA ASP A 161 -15.37 -4.49 -13.23
C ASP A 161 -14.72 -3.21 -12.68
N LEU A 162 -13.78 -3.36 -11.74
CA LEU A 162 -13.01 -2.24 -11.18
C LEU A 162 -12.26 -1.45 -12.26
N LEU A 163 -11.47 -2.13 -13.12
CA LEU A 163 -10.68 -1.46 -14.17
C LEU A 163 -11.56 -0.75 -15.22
N ARG A 164 -12.77 -1.27 -15.49
CA ARG A 164 -13.74 -0.64 -16.38
C ARG A 164 -14.28 0.66 -15.79
N ASP A 165 -14.65 0.66 -14.51
CA ASP A 165 -15.19 1.84 -13.84
C ASP A 165 -14.15 2.97 -13.71
N LEU A 166 -12.87 2.61 -13.55
CA LEU A 166 -11.77 3.58 -13.45
C LEU A 166 -11.53 4.37 -14.74
N ARG A 167 -11.93 3.84 -15.91
CA ARG A 167 -11.83 4.55 -17.20
C ARG A 167 -12.70 5.81 -17.23
N LEU A 168 -13.82 5.79 -16.51
CA LEU A 168 -14.77 6.90 -16.45
C LEU A 168 -14.30 8.01 -15.50
N ARG A 169 -13.22 7.78 -14.73
CA ARG A 169 -12.72 8.74 -13.76
C ARG A 169 -11.80 9.76 -14.41
N GLU A 170 -12.34 10.96 -14.58
CA GLU A 170 -11.57 12.09 -15.08
C GLU A 170 -10.84 12.84 -13.97
N ARG A 171 -9.72 13.47 -14.34
CA ARG A 171 -8.91 14.28 -13.44
C ARG A 171 -9.67 15.48 -12.82
N PRO A 172 -10.48 16.26 -13.55
CA PRO A 172 -11.21 17.39 -12.97
C PRO A 172 -12.10 16.95 -11.80
N ALA A 173 -12.94 15.93 -12.03
CA ALA A 173 -13.81 15.36 -10.99
C ALA A 173 -13.03 14.80 -9.79
N TYR A 174 -11.84 14.25 -10.01
CA TYR A 174 -10.97 13.81 -8.92
C TYR A 174 -10.42 14.99 -8.10
N LEU A 175 -10.00 16.07 -8.75
CA LEU A 175 -9.54 17.28 -8.10
C LEU A 175 -10.68 17.95 -7.32
N ASP A 176 -11.90 17.99 -7.86
CA ASP A 176 -13.07 18.61 -7.20
C ASP A 176 -13.45 17.91 -5.88
N ARG A 177 -13.17 16.60 -5.77
CA ARG A 177 -13.36 15.84 -4.52
C ARG A 177 -12.31 16.16 -3.45
N ARG A 178 -11.20 16.80 -3.81
CA ARG A 178 -10.04 17.03 -2.92
C ARG A 178 -9.63 18.49 -2.80
N THR A 179 -10.24 19.38 -3.57
CA THR A 179 -9.89 20.78 -3.62
C THR A 179 -11.15 21.65 -3.70
N ASP A 180 -11.03 22.88 -3.25
CA ASP A 180 -12.00 23.95 -3.47
C ASP A 180 -11.33 25.04 -4.32
N ILE A 181 -12.11 25.79 -5.10
CA ILE A 181 -11.60 26.96 -5.82
C ILE A 181 -11.70 28.18 -4.91
N ARG A 182 -10.55 28.81 -4.62
CA ARG A 182 -10.47 30.04 -3.81
C ARG A 182 -9.61 31.06 -4.54
N LYS A 183 -10.16 32.26 -4.78
CA LYS A 183 -9.48 33.35 -5.52
C LYS A 183 -8.88 32.87 -6.86
N GLY A 184 -9.66 32.10 -7.63
CA GLY A 184 -9.25 31.59 -8.94
C GLY A 184 -8.15 30.52 -8.93
N LYS A 185 -7.85 29.91 -7.78
CA LYS A 185 -6.86 28.81 -7.65
C LYS A 185 -7.47 27.64 -6.88
N ARG A 186 -7.10 26.41 -7.25
CA ARG A 186 -7.41 25.23 -6.45
C ARG A 186 -6.63 25.26 -5.13
N LYS A 187 -7.31 24.92 -4.06
CA LYS A 187 -6.76 24.77 -2.70
C LYS A 187 -7.22 23.45 -2.13
N LEU A 188 -6.33 22.74 -1.42
CA LEU A 188 -6.66 21.44 -0.83
C LEU A 188 -7.79 21.61 0.19
N ARG A 189 -8.80 20.74 0.10
CA ARG A 189 -9.92 20.72 1.05
C ARG A 189 -9.44 20.11 2.36
N LEU A 190 -9.41 20.90 3.42
CA LEU A 190 -9.02 20.48 4.76
C LEU A 190 -10.26 19.97 5.50
N ASP A 191 -10.56 18.69 5.37
CA ASP A 191 -11.79 18.05 5.87
C ASP A 191 -11.60 17.33 7.21
N GLY A 192 -10.37 17.24 7.73
CA GLY A 192 -10.06 16.47 8.94
C GLY A 192 -10.13 14.94 8.76
N ILE A 193 -10.49 14.47 7.56
CA ILE A 193 -10.68 13.05 7.23
C ILE A 193 -9.55 12.57 6.31
N LYS A 194 -9.27 13.32 5.24
CA LYS A 194 -8.23 13.03 4.24
C LYS A 194 -7.09 14.05 4.30
N ALA A 195 -7.37 15.28 4.74
CA ALA A 195 -6.36 16.32 4.81
C ALA A 195 -6.51 17.23 6.04
N LEU A 196 -5.36 17.60 6.60
CA LEU A 196 -5.20 18.51 7.74
C LEU A 196 -4.34 19.72 7.33
N PRO A 197 -4.48 20.87 8.01
CA PRO A 197 -3.59 22.00 7.79
C PRO A 197 -2.12 21.61 8.02
N VAL A 198 -1.24 22.24 7.24
CA VAL A 198 0.21 22.32 7.56
C VAL A 198 0.49 23.62 8.28
N ASP A 199 1.43 23.59 9.22
CA ASP A 199 2.03 24.81 9.77
C ASP A 199 3.00 25.47 8.76
N ASP A 200 3.51 26.65 9.10
CA ASP A 200 4.41 27.41 8.22
C ASP A 200 5.76 26.72 8.00
N ALA A 201 6.28 26.01 9.00
CA ALA A 201 7.54 25.29 8.91
C ALA A 201 7.42 24.08 7.96
N GLN A 202 6.36 23.28 8.11
CA GLN A 202 6.00 22.18 7.22
C GLN A 202 5.76 22.67 5.79
N ARG A 203 5.03 23.79 5.65
CA ARG A 203 4.77 24.40 4.33
C ARG A 203 6.06 24.83 3.66
N LYS A 204 6.96 25.49 4.40
CA LYS A 204 8.27 25.91 3.90
C LYS A 204 9.11 24.70 3.50
N LYS A 205 9.26 23.72 4.40
CA LYS A 205 9.97 22.46 4.17
C LYS A 205 9.55 21.78 2.87
N VAL A 206 8.24 21.59 2.67
CA VAL A 206 7.73 20.91 1.47
C VAL A 206 7.93 21.76 0.20
N LYS A 207 7.77 23.09 0.29
CA LYS A 207 7.97 23.97 -0.86
C LYS A 207 9.42 24.03 -1.31
N ASP A 208 10.36 24.16 -0.37
CA ASP A 208 11.78 24.19 -0.65
C ASP A 208 12.23 22.87 -1.28
N PHE A 209 11.84 21.74 -0.66
CA PHE A 209 12.09 20.41 -1.22
C PHE A 209 11.54 20.27 -2.65
N MET A 210 10.28 20.68 -2.90
CA MET A 210 9.68 20.56 -4.22
C MET A 210 10.34 21.47 -5.26
N ALA A 211 10.90 22.62 -4.85
CA ALA A 211 11.66 23.49 -5.74
C ALA A 211 12.98 22.84 -6.15
N GLU A 212 13.75 22.34 -5.19
CA GLU A 212 14.98 21.58 -5.43
C GLU A 212 14.71 20.33 -6.28
N TYR A 213 13.67 19.56 -5.94
CA TYR A 213 13.27 18.40 -6.73
C TYR A 213 12.92 18.80 -8.16
N ALA A 214 12.18 19.89 -8.36
CA ALA A 214 11.77 20.34 -9.70
C ALA A 214 12.98 20.64 -10.62
N GLU A 215 14.05 21.21 -10.07
CA GLU A 215 15.28 21.52 -10.82
C GLU A 215 15.96 20.27 -11.40
N THR A 216 15.76 19.11 -10.75
CA THR A 216 16.28 17.82 -11.24
C THR A 216 15.42 17.17 -12.34
N GLN A 217 14.25 17.75 -12.65
CA GLN A 217 13.28 17.14 -13.56
C GLN A 217 13.30 17.79 -14.95
N PRO A 218 12.96 17.05 -16.02
CA PRO A 218 12.93 17.60 -17.39
C PRO A 218 11.93 18.74 -17.61
N ALA A 219 10.92 18.86 -16.74
CA ALA A 219 9.90 19.92 -16.81
C ALA A 219 9.68 20.54 -15.42
N PRO A 220 10.59 21.40 -14.93
CA PRO A 220 10.53 21.95 -13.57
C PRO A 220 9.21 22.68 -13.27
N ASP A 221 8.68 23.42 -14.25
CA ASP A 221 7.42 24.16 -14.14
C ASP A 221 6.20 23.28 -13.78
N PHE A 222 6.24 21.99 -14.13
CA PHE A 222 5.18 21.04 -13.80
C PHE A 222 5.03 20.87 -12.27
N PHE A 223 6.16 20.88 -11.55
CA PHE A 223 6.25 20.60 -10.12
C PHE A 223 6.05 21.84 -9.24
N ARG A 224 5.76 23.01 -9.85
CA ARG A 224 5.47 24.24 -9.11
C ARG A 224 4.29 24.03 -8.15
N VAL A 225 4.56 24.17 -6.86
CA VAL A 225 3.59 23.96 -5.78
C VAL A 225 2.51 25.05 -5.78
N VAL A 226 1.25 24.61 -5.80
CA VAL A 226 0.04 25.43 -5.65
C VAL A 226 -0.44 25.43 -4.21
N ASP A 227 -0.46 24.25 -3.58
CA ASP A 227 -0.89 24.09 -2.19
C ASP A 227 -0.33 22.82 -1.56
N VAL A 228 -0.28 22.80 -0.22
CA VAL A 228 0.20 21.67 0.57
C VAL A 228 -0.73 21.47 1.77
N ALA A 229 -1.04 20.22 2.07
CA ALA A 229 -1.77 19.80 3.26
C ALA A 229 -1.13 18.52 3.82
N ARG A 230 -1.26 18.28 5.13
CA ARG A 230 -0.92 16.98 5.71
C ARG A 230 -1.98 15.99 5.25
N ARG A 231 -1.58 14.77 4.91
CA ARG A 231 -2.45 13.77 4.30
C ARG A 231 -2.71 12.61 5.26
N ILE A 232 -3.97 12.30 5.48
CA ILE A 232 -4.41 11.14 6.27
C ILE A 232 -4.79 10.01 5.30
N ALA A 233 -4.02 8.91 5.27
CA ALA A 233 -4.52 7.60 4.84
C ALA A 233 -3.59 6.45 5.23
N GLY A 234 -4.14 5.24 5.14
CA GLY A 234 -3.43 3.99 5.39
C GLY A 234 -3.38 3.67 6.88
N THR A 235 -4.03 2.58 7.30
CA THR A 235 -4.12 2.18 8.72
C THR A 235 -2.76 1.93 9.34
N GLY A 236 -1.86 1.24 8.63
CA GLY A 236 -0.50 0.94 9.10
C GLY A 236 0.37 2.17 9.29
N SER A 237 0.21 3.19 8.43
CA SER A 237 1.03 4.42 8.38
C SER A 237 0.46 5.61 9.16
N LEU A 238 -0.69 5.48 9.83
CA LEU A 238 -1.28 6.58 10.60
C LEU A 238 -0.29 7.10 11.66
N GLY A 239 -0.19 8.42 11.73
CA GLY A 239 0.74 9.15 12.60
C GLY A 239 2.14 9.34 12.03
N LEU A 240 2.45 8.79 10.86
CA LEU A 240 3.66 9.12 10.11
C LEU A 240 3.48 10.41 9.31
N GLU A 241 4.60 11.09 9.05
CA GLU A 241 4.63 12.30 8.25
C GLU A 241 4.26 12.01 6.78
N ARG A 242 3.19 12.65 6.30
CA ARG A 242 2.69 12.45 4.92
C ARG A 242 2.00 13.72 4.43
N TYR A 243 2.24 14.10 3.18
CA TYR A 243 1.69 15.31 2.57
C TYR A 243 0.97 15.04 1.26
N SER A 244 -0.11 15.79 1.03
CA SER A 244 -0.70 16.00 -0.29
C SER A 244 -0.17 17.31 -0.84
N ILE A 245 0.43 17.25 -2.03
CA ILE A 245 1.03 18.40 -2.70
C ILE A 245 0.28 18.61 -4.00
N LEU A 246 -0.41 19.75 -4.11
CA LEU A 246 -1.06 20.16 -5.35
C LEU A 246 -0.04 20.95 -6.18
N VAL A 247 0.25 20.49 -7.39
CA VAL A 247 1.18 21.13 -8.33
C VAL A 247 0.48 21.57 -9.61
N ARG A 248 1.07 22.54 -10.33
CA ARG A 248 0.44 23.22 -11.46
C ARG A 248 -0.02 22.30 -12.59
N GLY A 249 0.77 21.29 -12.94
CA GLY A 249 0.46 20.42 -14.08
C GLY A 249 0.30 21.15 -15.43
N ARG A 250 -0.44 20.57 -16.38
CA ARG A 250 -0.63 21.12 -17.75
C ARG A 250 -2.10 21.46 -18.01
N GLY A 251 -2.41 22.67 -18.48
CA GLY A 251 -3.77 23.03 -18.96
C GLY A 251 -4.68 23.74 -17.94
N GLY A 252 -4.13 24.55 -17.03
CA GLY A 252 -4.93 25.36 -16.10
C GLY A 252 -5.33 24.62 -14.83
N LEU A 253 -6.45 24.99 -14.21
CA LEU A 253 -6.90 24.46 -12.91
C LEU A 253 -7.20 22.96 -12.95
N ASP A 254 -7.82 22.48 -14.03
CA ASP A 254 -8.17 21.06 -14.22
C ASP A 254 -6.98 20.21 -14.66
N GLY A 255 -5.90 20.88 -15.03
CA GLY A 255 -4.62 20.31 -15.33
C GLY A 255 -3.73 20.04 -14.12
N ASN A 256 -4.13 20.47 -12.91
CA ASN A 256 -3.31 20.30 -11.71
C ASN A 256 -3.11 18.82 -11.35
N PHE A 257 -1.98 18.51 -10.70
CA PHE A 257 -1.64 17.17 -10.25
C PHE A 257 -1.56 17.13 -8.73
N LEU A 258 -1.89 15.98 -8.16
CA LEU A 258 -1.70 15.70 -6.74
C LEU A 258 -0.55 14.72 -6.58
N LEU A 259 0.40 15.05 -5.71
CA LEU A 259 1.48 14.18 -5.30
C LEU A 259 1.30 13.76 -3.84
N ASP A 260 1.76 12.57 -3.52
CA ASP A 260 1.85 11.99 -2.18
C ASP A 260 3.33 11.92 -1.80
N LEU A 261 3.70 12.67 -0.76
CA LEU A 261 5.03 12.60 -0.16
C LEU A 261 4.87 11.88 1.19
N LYS A 262 5.32 10.63 1.27
CA LYS A 262 5.11 9.74 2.42
C LYS A 262 6.45 9.40 3.06
N LEU A 263 6.60 9.65 4.36
CA LEU A 263 7.77 9.22 5.12
C LEU A 263 7.89 7.68 5.06
N ALA A 264 9.10 7.20 4.74
CA ALA A 264 9.42 5.78 4.70
C ALA A 264 10.26 5.44 5.95
N PRO A 265 9.67 4.80 6.97
CA PRO A 265 10.43 4.26 8.11
C PRO A 265 11.12 2.93 7.74
N GLY A 266 11.90 2.40 8.69
CA GLY A 266 12.42 1.04 8.59
C GLY A 266 11.32 -0.02 8.52
N SER A 267 11.57 -1.10 7.78
CA SER A 267 10.67 -2.25 7.74
C SER A 267 10.56 -2.90 9.13
N ALA A 268 9.33 -3.19 9.55
CA ALA A 268 8.99 -3.99 10.71
C ALA A 268 9.52 -5.43 10.63
N LEU A 269 9.84 -5.92 9.42
CA LEU A 269 10.43 -7.25 9.22
C LEU A 269 11.93 -7.25 9.50
N ALA A 270 12.60 -6.09 9.40
CA ALA A 270 14.06 -6.00 9.44
C ALA A 270 14.72 -6.75 10.63
N PRO A 271 14.17 -6.74 11.87
CA PRO A 271 14.76 -7.48 12.99
C PRO A 271 14.66 -9.01 12.87
N TYR A 272 13.80 -9.53 11.99
CA TYR A 272 13.46 -10.95 11.90
C TYR A 272 14.02 -11.60 10.63
N VAL A 273 14.32 -10.82 9.60
CA VAL A 273 14.74 -11.33 8.29
C VAL A 273 16.11 -12.01 8.40
N PRO A 274 16.22 -13.32 8.09
CA PRO A 274 17.49 -14.04 8.15
C PRO A 274 18.39 -13.78 6.94
N THR A 275 17.80 -13.26 5.86
CA THR A 275 18.50 -13.04 4.58
C THR A 275 19.23 -11.70 4.59
N ALA A 276 20.49 -11.70 4.16
CA ALA A 276 21.26 -10.48 3.99
C ALA A 276 20.55 -9.53 3.02
N GLN A 277 20.36 -8.27 3.44
CA GLN A 277 19.80 -7.22 2.59
C GLN A 277 20.92 -6.52 1.80
N PRO A 278 20.63 -6.01 0.59
CA PRO A 278 21.54 -5.06 -0.05
C PRO A 278 21.74 -3.81 0.79
N GLU A 279 22.86 -3.12 0.57
CA GLU A 279 23.11 -1.81 1.15
C GLU A 279 22.23 -0.76 0.44
N TRP A 280 21.18 -0.31 1.13
CA TRP A 280 20.32 0.78 0.69
C TRP A 280 20.84 2.11 1.27
N GLN A 281 20.88 3.19 0.48
CA GLN A 281 21.26 4.50 1.02
C GLN A 281 20.17 5.06 1.93
N THR A 282 18.91 4.73 1.64
CA THR A 282 17.75 5.13 2.44
C THR A 282 16.63 4.09 2.42
N GLU A 283 15.71 4.14 3.40
CA GLU A 283 14.53 3.27 3.41
C GLU A 283 13.58 3.54 2.23
N ALA A 284 13.46 4.79 1.79
CA ALA A 284 12.68 5.10 0.58
C ALA A 284 13.28 4.45 -0.67
N GLU A 285 14.61 4.38 -0.77
CA GLU A 285 15.29 3.68 -1.86
C GLU A 285 14.97 2.19 -1.83
N ARG A 286 15.04 1.54 -0.66
CA ARG A 286 14.60 0.14 -0.50
C ARG A 286 13.19 -0.05 -1.02
N VAL A 287 12.22 0.75 -0.54
CA VAL A 287 10.81 0.64 -0.92
C VAL A 287 10.63 0.78 -2.45
N VAL A 288 11.19 1.83 -3.05
CA VAL A 288 11.03 2.11 -4.48
C VAL A 288 11.76 1.08 -5.34
N ALA A 289 12.95 0.66 -4.94
CA ALA A 289 13.76 -0.28 -5.70
C ALA A 289 13.17 -1.69 -5.65
N VAL A 290 12.57 -2.11 -4.54
CA VAL A 290 11.84 -3.39 -4.46
C VAL A 290 10.53 -3.31 -5.23
N GLN A 291 9.75 -2.24 -5.08
CA GLN A 291 8.52 -2.04 -5.85
C GLN A 291 8.76 -2.13 -7.36
N LYS A 292 9.84 -1.51 -7.87
CA LYS A 292 10.23 -1.59 -9.30
C LYS A 292 10.68 -2.97 -9.76
N ARG A 293 11.14 -3.83 -8.86
CA ARG A 293 11.54 -5.21 -9.18
C ARG A 293 10.35 -6.17 -9.18
N VAL A 294 9.43 -5.97 -8.23
CA VAL A 294 8.25 -6.84 -8.06
C VAL A 294 7.17 -6.50 -9.10
N GLN A 295 6.96 -5.21 -9.39
CA GLN A 295 5.93 -4.80 -10.35
C GLN A 295 6.48 -4.77 -11.76
N ALA A 296 5.85 -5.54 -12.66
CA ALA A 296 6.19 -5.52 -14.09
C ALA A 296 6.12 -4.10 -14.67
N ILE A 297 5.16 -3.29 -14.20
CA ILE A 297 5.00 -1.89 -14.57
C ILE A 297 4.70 -1.10 -13.30
N SER A 298 5.57 -0.17 -12.92
CA SER A 298 5.42 0.65 -11.71
C SER A 298 4.54 1.88 -11.94
N PRO A 299 3.94 2.46 -10.86
CA PRO A 299 3.24 3.73 -10.94
C PRO A 299 4.10 4.86 -11.51
N ALA A 300 3.46 5.76 -12.27
CA ALA A 300 4.08 7.01 -12.69
C ALA A 300 4.55 7.84 -11.48
N PHE A 301 5.66 8.55 -11.65
CA PHE A 301 6.28 9.42 -10.64
C PHE A 301 6.71 8.74 -9.34
N LEU A 302 6.99 7.43 -9.34
CA LEU A 302 7.53 6.73 -8.18
C LEU A 302 9.03 7.05 -7.95
N SER A 303 9.32 7.88 -6.94
CA SER A 303 10.67 8.35 -6.62
C SER A 303 11.01 8.17 -5.13
N ALA A 304 12.24 7.76 -4.85
CA ALA A 304 12.83 7.83 -3.52
C ALA A 304 13.51 9.19 -3.37
N VAL A 305 13.18 9.92 -2.30
CA VAL A 305 13.68 11.28 -2.06
C VAL A 305 14.03 11.47 -0.58
N SER A 306 14.86 12.45 -0.28
CA SER A 306 15.29 12.77 1.09
C SER A 306 15.03 14.23 1.42
N ILE A 307 14.62 14.50 2.66
CA ILE A 307 14.56 15.86 3.21
C ILE A 307 15.34 15.86 4.53
N GLY A 308 16.53 16.45 4.50
CA GLY A 308 17.51 16.30 5.57
C GLY A 308 17.89 14.83 5.76
N LYS A 309 17.81 14.32 6.99
CA LYS A 309 18.13 12.92 7.33
C LYS A 309 16.96 11.95 7.18
N ARG A 310 15.78 12.43 6.77
CA ARG A 310 14.57 11.58 6.63
C ARG A 310 14.34 11.24 5.17
N SER A 311 13.95 9.99 4.92
CA SER A 311 13.64 9.49 3.58
C SER A 311 12.13 9.38 3.33
N TYR A 312 11.72 9.72 2.12
CA TYR A 312 10.31 9.75 1.71
C TYR A 312 10.15 9.08 0.34
N VAL A 313 9.00 8.48 0.13
CA VAL A 313 8.52 8.09 -1.20
C VAL A 313 7.64 9.20 -1.73
N LEU A 314 7.99 9.75 -2.89
CA LEU A 314 7.16 10.67 -3.66
C LEU A 314 6.48 9.88 -4.78
N LYS A 315 5.16 10.01 -4.91
CA LYS A 315 4.37 9.40 -6.01
C LYS A 315 3.16 10.22 -6.42
N GLU A 316 2.64 9.99 -7.61
CA GLU A 316 1.39 10.63 -8.06
C GLU A 316 0.17 10.03 -7.35
N LEU A 317 -0.78 10.89 -6.98
CA LEU A 317 -2.13 10.52 -6.56
C LEU A 317 -3.07 10.59 -7.76
N LEU A 318 -3.44 9.42 -8.27
CA LEU A 318 -4.21 9.30 -9.52
C LEU A 318 -5.72 9.09 -9.26
N PRO A 319 -6.60 9.51 -10.18
CA PRO A 319 -8.02 9.13 -10.17
C PRO A 319 -8.23 7.62 -10.28
N GLN A 320 -7.33 6.96 -11.02
CA GLN A 320 -7.31 5.52 -11.25
C GLN A 320 -6.76 4.73 -10.05
N GLN A 321 -6.31 5.41 -8.98
CA GLN A 321 -5.84 4.73 -7.78
C GLN A 321 -7.02 4.35 -6.89
N ASP A 322 -7.25 3.05 -6.75
CA ASP A 322 -8.33 2.51 -5.94
C ASP A 322 -7.96 1.15 -5.35
N ARG A 323 -8.77 0.66 -4.40
CA ARG A 323 -8.67 -0.69 -3.86
C ARG A 323 -9.82 -1.54 -4.36
N LEU A 324 -9.61 -2.86 -4.40
CA LEU A 324 -10.72 -3.77 -4.62
C LEU A 324 -11.57 -3.86 -3.35
N SER A 325 -12.82 -3.41 -3.43
CA SER A 325 -13.80 -3.68 -2.36
C SER A 325 -14.30 -5.11 -2.51
N LEU A 326 -13.95 -5.97 -1.54
CA LEU A 326 -14.35 -7.37 -1.56
C LEU A 326 -15.84 -7.56 -1.28
N ASP A 327 -16.52 -6.60 -0.65
CA ASP A 327 -17.97 -6.63 -0.38
C ASP A 327 -18.82 -6.72 -1.65
N LEU A 328 -18.27 -6.34 -2.81
CA LEU A 328 -18.93 -6.39 -4.11
C LEU A 328 -19.09 -7.82 -4.68
N TRP A 329 -18.72 -8.86 -3.91
CA TRP A 329 -18.89 -10.26 -4.29
C TRP A 329 -20.34 -10.76 -4.25
N ASN A 330 -21.26 -10.00 -3.62
CA ASN A 330 -22.71 -10.24 -3.60
C ASN A 330 -23.11 -11.68 -3.22
N GLY A 331 -22.37 -12.32 -2.32
CA GLY A 331 -22.66 -13.69 -1.87
C GLY A 331 -22.29 -14.81 -2.87
N LYS A 332 -21.62 -14.50 -3.98
CA LYS A 332 -21.23 -15.47 -5.02
C LYS A 332 -19.75 -15.86 -4.90
N LEU A 333 -19.46 -16.99 -4.26
CA LEU A 333 -18.08 -17.42 -3.94
C LEU A 333 -17.13 -17.43 -5.16
N ARG A 334 -17.63 -17.85 -6.33
CA ARG A 334 -16.89 -17.81 -7.60
C ARG A 334 -16.27 -16.45 -7.95
N ARG A 335 -16.89 -15.35 -7.51
CA ARG A 335 -16.33 -14.00 -7.70
C ARG A 335 -15.07 -13.80 -6.85
N LEU A 336 -15.06 -14.29 -5.61
CA LEU A 336 -13.88 -14.27 -4.75
C LEU A 336 -12.81 -15.24 -5.26
N GLU A 337 -13.17 -16.43 -5.73
CA GLU A 337 -12.23 -17.39 -6.34
C GLU A 337 -11.49 -16.78 -7.54
N SER A 338 -12.21 -16.08 -8.43
CA SER A 338 -11.62 -15.34 -9.55
C SER A 338 -10.63 -14.26 -9.11
N VAL A 339 -10.95 -13.54 -8.03
CA VAL A 339 -10.03 -12.57 -7.41
C VAL A 339 -8.80 -13.27 -6.83
N MET A 340 -8.96 -14.37 -6.10
CA MET A 340 -7.84 -15.13 -5.52
C MET A 340 -6.90 -15.66 -6.59
N ARG A 341 -7.44 -16.17 -7.71
CA ARG A 341 -6.62 -16.60 -8.85
C ARG A 341 -5.84 -15.44 -9.46
N THR A 342 -6.48 -14.27 -9.60
CA THR A 342 -5.82 -13.06 -10.10
C THR A 342 -4.69 -12.61 -9.16
N MET A 343 -4.95 -12.57 -7.85
CA MET A 343 -3.95 -12.21 -6.83
C MET A 343 -2.79 -13.21 -6.79
N GLY A 344 -3.07 -14.51 -6.87
CA GLY A 344 -2.05 -15.57 -6.89
C GLY A 344 -1.14 -15.44 -8.11
N GLY A 345 -1.71 -15.15 -9.28
CA GLY A 345 -0.92 -14.93 -10.50
C GLY A 345 -0.12 -13.63 -10.52
N ILE A 346 -0.48 -12.62 -9.72
CA ILE A 346 0.31 -11.38 -9.55
C ILE A 346 1.51 -11.62 -8.62
N VAL A 347 1.34 -12.44 -7.60
CA VAL A 347 2.37 -12.69 -6.57
C VAL A 347 3.44 -13.68 -7.04
N ALA A 348 3.12 -14.52 -8.03
CA ALA A 348 4.05 -15.46 -8.68
C ALA A 348 5.05 -14.74 -9.58
#